data_AF-A0A4Q5X215-F1
#
_entry.id   AF-A0A4Q5X215-F1
#
_cell.length_a   1.000
_cell.length_b   1.000
_cell.length_c   1.000
_cell.angle_alpha   90.00
_cell.angle_beta   90.00
_cell.angle_gamma   90.00
#
_symmetry.space_group_name_H-M   'P 1'
#
loop_
_entity.id
_entity.type
_entity.pdbx_description
1 polymer ?
#
loop_
_entity_poly.entity_id
_entity_poly.type
_entity_poly.pdbx_seq_one_letter_code
_entity_poly.pdbx_strand_id
1 'polypeptide(L)' 'MKHLAFVLSLVAAAGCATVRPEQRAVLADPTMQFDNDPGDGAARDHVLENREGSSGGTSVKGGGCGCN' A
#
# COMPACT_ATOMS: atom_id res chain seq x y z
N MET A 1 4.91 31.47 14.79
CA MET A 1 5.63 30.35 14.11
C MET A 1 5.82 29.12 15.01
N LYS A 2 6.33 29.25 16.24
CA LYS A 2 6.51 28.11 17.18
C LYS A 2 5.21 27.34 17.51
N HIS A 3 4.09 28.05 17.67
CA HIS A 3 2.77 27.41 17.90
C HIS A 3 2.25 26.65 16.68
N LEU A 4 2.58 27.11 15.47
CA LEU A 4 2.14 26.48 14.23
C LEU A 4 2.87 25.14 14.01
N ALA A 5 4.17 25.11 14.28
CA ALA A 5 4.97 23.89 14.26
C ALA A 5 4.51 22.88 15.31
N PHE A 6 4.13 23.35 16.51
CA PHE A 6 3.60 22.48 17.56
C PHE A 6 2.27 21.84 17.16
N VAL A 7 1.32 22.63 16.64
CA VAL A 7 0.03 22.11 16.14
C VAL A 7 0.22 21.11 15.00
N LEU A 8 1.13 21.39 14.05
CA LEU A 8 1.42 20.48 12.95
C LEU A 8 1.97 19.12 13.43
N SER A 9 2.84 19.14 14.44
CA SER A 9 3.39 17.91 15.05
C SER A 9 2.31 17.06 15.71
N LEU A 10 1.36 17.69 16.43
CA LEU A 10 0.23 16.99 17.05
C LEU A 10 -0.70 16.33 16.01
N VAL A 11 -0.96 17.00 14.89
CA VAL A 11 -1.79 16.43 13.81
C VAL A 11 -1.10 15.25 13.13
N ALA A 12 0.22 15.33 12.91
CA ALA A 12 0.99 14.23 12.31
C ALA A 12 1.01 12.97 13.19
N ALA A 13 1.00 13.13 14.52
CA ALA A 13 1.00 12.00 15.47
C ALA A 13 -0.38 11.32 15.60
N ALA A 14 -1.48 11.99 15.23
CA ALA A 14 -2.84 11.47 15.42
C ALA A 14 -3.18 10.24 14.56
N GLY A 15 -2.38 9.93 13.53
CA GLY A 15 -2.58 8.75 12.68
C GLY A 15 -2.00 7.45 13.23
N CYS A 16 -1.17 7.50 14.28
CA CYS A 16 -0.50 6.33 14.82
C CYS A 16 -1.35 5.64 15.89
N ALA A 17 -2.43 4.96 15.46
CA ALA A 17 -3.29 4.18 16.35
C ALA A 17 -3.14 2.66 16.09
N THR A 18 -2.86 1.91 17.15
CA THR A 18 -2.85 0.44 17.11
C THR A 18 -4.30 -0.05 17.18
N VAL A 19 -4.88 -0.38 16.03
CA VAL A 19 -6.23 -0.94 15.92
C VAL A 19 -6.19 -2.46 15.90
N ARG A 20 -7.28 -3.10 16.35
CA ARG A 20 -7.41 -4.55 16.35
C ARG A 20 -7.57 -5.07 14.90
N PRO A 21 -7.18 -6.32 14.60
CA PRO A 21 -7.24 -6.87 13.24
C PRO A 21 -8.64 -6.79 12.61
N GLU A 22 -9.69 -7.05 13.38
CA GLU A 22 -11.09 -6.99 12.92
C GLU A 22 -11.51 -5.59 12.46
N GLN A 23 -10.89 -4.54 12.99
CA GLN A 23 -11.18 -3.15 12.60
C GLN A 23 -10.55 -2.79 11.25
N ARG A 24 -9.59 -3.59 10.75
CA ARG A 24 -8.97 -3.45 9.44
C ARG A 24 -9.63 -4.33 8.37
N ALA A 25 -10.56 -5.21 8.74
CA ALA A 25 -11.13 -6.21 7.85
C ALA A 25 -11.72 -5.62 6.55
N VAL A 26 -12.40 -4.47 6.64
CA VAL A 26 -12.98 -3.78 5.45
C VAL A 26 -11.90 -3.33 4.46
N LEU A 27 -10.71 -2.95 4.94
CA LEU A 27 -9.59 -2.54 4.09
C LEU A 27 -8.72 -3.73 3.63
N ALA A 28 -8.95 -4.92 4.18
CA ALA A 28 -8.23 -6.14 3.83
C ALA A 28 -9.06 -7.05 2.91
N ASP A 29 -10.14 -6.54 2.32
CA ASP A 29 -10.97 -7.31 1.40
C ASP A 29 -10.12 -7.81 0.21
N PRO A 30 -10.19 -9.11 -0.15
CA PRO A 30 -9.41 -9.67 -1.25
C PRO A 30 -9.61 -8.94 -2.60
N THR A 31 -10.77 -8.33 -2.82
CA THR A 31 -11.07 -7.54 -4.02
C THR A 31 -10.29 -6.23 -4.10
N MET A 32 -9.76 -5.75 -2.98
CA MET A 32 -8.91 -4.55 -2.90
C MET A 32 -7.41 -4.89 -3.03
N GLN A 33 -7.04 -6.18 -3.17
CA GLN A 33 -5.66 -6.58 -3.38
C GLN A 33 -5.22 -6.21 -4.80
N PHE A 34 -4.08 -5.52 -4.89
CA PHE A 34 -3.39 -5.38 -6.16
C PHE A 34 -2.90 -6.75 -6.61
N ASP A 35 -3.22 -7.11 -7.86
CA ASP A 35 -2.75 -8.34 -8.48
C ASP A 35 -3.17 -9.61 -7.71
N ASN A 36 -4.48 -9.81 -7.60
CA ASN A 36 -5.07 -10.98 -6.92
C ASN A 36 -4.74 -12.32 -7.64
N ASP A 37 -4.36 -12.26 -8.92
CA ASP A 37 -3.89 -13.40 -9.71
C ASP A 37 -2.44 -13.16 -10.15
N PRO A 38 -1.44 -13.82 -9.51
CA PRO A 38 -0.03 -13.66 -9.85
C PRO A 38 0.32 -13.94 -11.31
N GLY A 39 -0.50 -14.71 -12.03
CA GLY A 39 -0.31 -14.98 -13.45
C GLY A 39 -0.63 -13.79 -14.35
N ASP A 40 -1.70 -13.03 -14.03
CA ASP A 40 -2.11 -11.84 -14.81
C ASP A 40 -1.11 -10.69 -14.64
N GLY A 41 -0.70 -10.40 -13.41
CA GLY A 41 0.27 -9.35 -13.12
C GLY A 41 1.61 -9.57 -13.82
N ALA A 42 2.15 -10.80 -13.77
CA ALA A 42 3.41 -11.11 -14.44
C ALA A 42 3.34 -10.90 -15.96
N ALA A 43 2.22 -11.26 -16.59
CA ALA A 43 2.01 -11.05 -18.03
C ALA A 43 1.90 -9.55 -18.39
N ARG A 44 1.19 -8.77 -17.56
CA ARG A 44 1.03 -7.32 -17.75
C ARG A 44 2.33 -6.57 -17.54
N ASP A 45 3.08 -6.94 -16.50
CA ASP A 45 4.40 -6.39 -16.21
C ASP A 45 5.34 -6.63 -17.38
N HIS A 46 5.36 -7.85 -17.95
CA HIS A 46 6.18 -8.14 -19.12
C HIS A 46 5.83 -7.26 -20.32
N VAL A 47 4.54 -7.02 -20.59
CA VAL A 47 4.11 -6.12 -21.67
C VAL A 47 4.56 -4.67 -21.41
N LEU A 48 4.46 -4.20 -20.17
CA LEU A 48 4.86 -2.85 -19.78
C LEU A 48 6.37 -2.66 -19.87
N GLU A 49 7.17 -3.60 -19.35
CA GLU A 49 8.64 -3.58 -19.44
C GLU A 49 9.11 -3.49 -20.90
N ASN A 50 8.53 -4.32 -21.78
CA ASN A 50 8.83 -4.29 -23.21
C ASN A 50 8.46 -2.95 -23.86
N ARG A 51 7.29 -2.39 -23.50
CA ARG A 51 6.78 -1.15 -24.08
C ARG A 51 7.56 0.08 -23.62
N GLU A 52 7.97 0.09 -22.36
CA GLU A 52 8.63 1.22 -21.72
C GLU A 52 10.17 1.14 -21.81
N GLY A 53 10.72 -0.01 -22.21
CA GLY A 53 12.17 -0.23 -22.24
C GLY A 53 12.81 -0.18 -20.85
N SER A 54 12.00 -0.42 -19.82
CA SER A 54 12.37 -0.36 -18.40
C SER A 54 12.33 -1.75 -17.78
N SER A 55 13.00 -1.94 -16.65
CA SER A 55 13.00 -3.22 -15.91
C SER A 55 12.95 -2.97 -14.40
N GLY A 56 12.24 -3.83 -13.67
CA GLY A 56 12.23 -3.84 -12.21
C GLY A 56 11.39 -2.76 -11.51
N GLY A 57 10.52 -2.05 -12.24
CA GLY A 57 9.68 -0.98 -11.70
C GLY A 57 8.37 -1.43 -11.04
N THR A 58 7.97 -2.69 -11.20
CA THR A 58 6.61 -3.15 -10.89
C THR A 58 6.41 -3.66 -9.45
N SER A 59 7.45 -3.58 -8.61
CA SER A 59 7.41 -4.17 -7.27
C SER A 59 7.04 -3.18 -6.17
N VAL A 60 5.73 -3.05 -5.91
CA VAL A 60 5.22 -2.67 -4.58
C VAL A 60 4.18 -3.70 -4.19
N LYS A 61 4.62 -4.81 -3.59
CA LYS A 61 3.67 -5.81 -3.05
C LYS A 61 2.93 -5.16 -1.89
N GLY A 62 1.60 -5.12 -2.01
CA GLY A 62 0.72 -4.40 -1.10
C GLY A 62 1.08 -4.62 0.36
N GLY A 63 1.21 -3.51 1.10
CA GLY A 63 1.46 -3.50 2.53
C GLY A 63 0.24 -3.99 3.32
N GLY A 64 -0.05 -5.29 3.25
CA GLY A 64 -0.96 -5.94 4.19
C GLY A 64 -0.25 -6.13 5.53
N CYS A 65 -0.94 -5.95 6.66
CA CYS A 65 -0.36 -6.18 7.98
C CYS A 65 -0.07 -7.67 8.30
N GLY A 66 -0.03 -8.54 7.30
CA GLY A 66 0.61 -9.85 7.36
C GLY A 66 0.01 -10.85 8.35
N CYS A 67 -1.23 -10.67 8.80
CA CYS A 67 -1.91 -11.71 9.58
C CYS A 67 -2.53 -12.71 8.60
N ASN A 68 -1.82 -13.84 8.43
CA ASN A 68 -2.28 -15.06 7.75
C ASN A 68 -3.61 -15.56 8.32
#